data_AF-A0A6G1F4S7-F1
#
_entry.id   AF-A0A6G1F4S7-F1
#
_cell.length_a   1.000
_cell.length_b   1.000
_cell.length_c   1.000
_cell.angle_alpha   90.00
_cell.angle_beta   90.00
_cell.angle_gamma   90.00
#
_symmetry.space_group_name_H-M   'P 1'
#
loop_
_entity.id
_entity.type
_entity.pdbx_description
1 polymer ?
#
loop_
_entity_poly.entity_id
_entity_poly.type
_entity_poly.pdbx_seq_one_letter_code
_entity_poly.pdbx_strand_id
1 'polypeptide(L)'
;MLPDESVNDMYGRLDVIVNEIKGLGGSYTNLEIAQKMLRALPAKYETLVTFLINSDMSRMTPAAFLGKINTNDMYKAKKQELEEASLTSKKTIALKTEVEEKGESRVEEDKSIRLG
;
A
#
# COMPACT_ATOMS: atom_id res chain seq x y z
N MET A 1 5.77 4.22 -17.46
CA MET A 1 4.85 3.12 -17.80
C MET A 1 3.62 3.69 -18.49
N LEU A 2 2.97 2.92 -19.34
CA LEU A 2 1.61 3.23 -19.79
C LEU A 2 0.62 3.01 -18.62
N PRO A 3 -0.57 3.65 -18.63
CA PRO A 3 -1.51 3.62 -17.49
C PRO A 3 -1.91 2.22 -17.00
N ASP A 4 -2.12 1.27 -17.91
CA ASP A 4 -2.58 -0.10 -17.61
C ASP A 4 -1.52 -1.17 -17.86
N GLU A 5 -0.29 -0.75 -18.11
CA GLU A 5 0.81 -1.66 -18.37
C GLU A 5 1.30 -2.30 -17.07
N SER A 6 1.71 -3.57 -17.12
CA SER A 6 2.38 -4.20 -15.98
C SER A 6 3.87 -3.86 -15.96
N VAL A 7 4.51 -3.96 -14.79
CA VAL A 7 5.96 -3.72 -14.68
C VAL A 7 6.76 -4.71 -15.55
N ASN A 8 6.26 -5.93 -15.72
CA ASN A 8 6.86 -6.94 -16.58
C ASN A 8 6.77 -6.57 -18.07
N ASP A 9 5.62 -6.04 -18.50
CA ASP A 9 5.44 -5.58 -19.90
C ASP A 9 6.36 -4.40 -20.21
N MET A 10 6.44 -3.44 -19.28
CA MET A 10 7.35 -2.30 -19.40
C MET A 10 8.81 -2.73 -19.46
N TYR A 11 9.21 -3.71 -18.64
CA TYR A 11 10.53 -4.31 -18.71
C TYR A 11 10.79 -5.00 -20.05
N GLY A 12 9.82 -5.77 -20.56
CA GLY A 12 9.92 -6.42 -21.86
C GLY A 12 10.14 -5.43 -23.01
N ARG A 13 9.39 -4.33 -23.04
CA ARG A 13 9.61 -3.26 -24.05
C ARG A 13 10.97 -2.61 -23.91
N LEU A 14 11.43 -2.35 -22.68
CA LEU A 14 12.74 -1.78 -22.44
C LEU A 14 13.86 -2.74 -22.90
N ASP A 15 13.71 -4.03 -22.67
CA ASP A 15 14.68 -5.05 -23.09
C ASP A 15 14.80 -5.12 -24.62
N VAL A 16 13.67 -5.07 -25.34
CA VAL A 16 13.67 -4.97 -26.82
C VAL A 16 14.44 -3.73 -27.28
N ILE A 17 14.16 -2.56 -26.70
CA ILE A 17 14.85 -1.30 -27.05
C ILE A 17 16.36 -1.39 -26.77
N VAL A 18 16.76 -1.97 -25.63
CA VAL A 18 18.17 -2.16 -25.28
C VAL A 18 18.86 -3.08 -26.28
N ASN A 19 18.18 -4.15 -26.70
CA ASN A 19 18.71 -5.10 -27.69
C ASN A 19 18.83 -4.47 -29.09
N GLU A 20 17.86 -3.66 -29.52
CA GLU A 20 17.94 -2.91 -30.78
C GLU A 20 19.12 -1.94 -30.78
N ILE A 21 19.30 -1.18 -29.69
CA ILE A 21 20.42 -0.23 -29.56
C ILE A 21 21.76 -0.95 -29.55
N LYS A 22 21.82 -2.14 -28.94
CA LYS A 22 22.99 -3.01 -29.00
C LYS A 22 23.29 -3.47 -30.43
N GLY A 23 22.27 -3.79 -31.22
CA GLY A 23 22.39 -4.13 -32.64
C GLY A 23 22.94 -2.98 -33.49
N LEU A 24 22.70 -1.73 -33.08
CA LEU A 24 23.21 -0.52 -33.73
C LEU A 24 24.62 -0.09 -33.24
N GLY A 25 25.26 -0.89 -32.38
CA GLY A 25 26.59 -0.60 -31.83
C GLY A 25 26.60 0.27 -30.58
N GLY A 26 25.41 0.61 -30.04
CA GLY A 26 25.28 1.24 -28.72
C GLY A 26 25.34 0.22 -27.58
N SER A 27 25.37 0.71 -26.34
CA SER A 27 25.18 -0.16 -25.17
C SER A 27 24.58 0.64 -24.01
N TYR A 28 23.92 -0.08 -23.11
CA TYR A 28 23.52 0.44 -21.81
C TYR A 28 24.10 -0.44 -20.73
N THR A 29 24.56 0.19 -19.66
CA THR A 29 24.93 -0.48 -18.43
C THR A 29 23.68 -0.90 -17.65
N ASN A 30 23.84 -1.90 -16.79
CA ASN A 30 22.77 -2.34 -15.88
C ASN A 30 22.23 -1.18 -15.03
N LEU A 31 23.12 -0.28 -14.59
CA LEU A 31 22.75 0.90 -13.80
C LEU A 31 21.85 1.85 -14.59
N GLU A 32 22.19 2.16 -15.85
CA GLU A 32 21.39 3.05 -16.68
C GLU A 32 20.00 2.47 -16.97
N ILE A 33 19.92 1.16 -17.19
CA ILE A 33 18.64 0.46 -17.39
C ILE A 33 17.81 0.52 -16.11
N ALA A 34 18.40 0.19 -14.94
CA ALA A 34 17.71 0.24 -13.66
C ALA A 34 17.21 1.67 -13.33
N GLN A 35 18.01 2.70 -13.61
CA GLN A 35 17.60 4.10 -13.44
C GLN A 35 16.44 4.50 -14.38
N LYS A 36 16.44 4.01 -15.62
CA LYS A 36 15.31 4.21 -16.55
C LYS A 36 14.04 3.52 -16.03
N MET A 37 14.15 2.28 -15.53
CA MET A 37 13.03 1.59 -14.91
C MET A 37 12.49 2.35 -13.70
N LEU A 38 13.36 2.81 -12.80
CA LEU A 38 12.99 3.59 -11.61
C LEU A 38 12.19 4.85 -11.98
N ARG A 39 12.65 5.61 -12.98
CA ARG A 39 11.95 6.80 -13.49
C ARG A 39 10.61 6.48 -14.17
N ALA A 40 10.46 5.27 -14.69
CA ALA A 40 9.25 4.85 -15.38
C ALA A 40 8.15 4.34 -14.44
N LEU A 41 8.45 4.13 -13.14
CA LEU A 41 7.49 3.60 -12.18
C LEU A 41 6.39 4.63 -11.84
N PRO A 42 5.14 4.18 -11.72
CA PRO A 42 4.04 5.03 -11.25
C PRO A 42 4.13 5.34 -9.74
N ALA A 43 3.40 6.37 -9.31
CA ALA A 43 3.41 6.88 -7.92
C ALA A 43 3.09 5.82 -6.85
N LYS A 44 2.34 4.76 -7.17
CA LYS A 44 2.04 3.65 -6.24
C LYS A 44 3.29 2.92 -5.71
N TYR A 45 4.45 3.10 -6.36
CA TYR A 45 5.74 2.55 -5.94
C TYR A 45 6.63 3.56 -5.19
N GLU A 46 6.13 4.72 -4.78
CA GLU A 46 6.94 5.80 -4.15
C GLU A 46 7.82 5.30 -3.00
N THR A 47 7.26 4.55 -2.04
CA THR A 47 8.03 3.98 -0.92
C THR A 47 9.15 3.04 -1.39
N LEU A 48 8.88 2.23 -2.43
CA LEU A 48 9.85 1.31 -3.01
C LEU A 48 10.95 2.07 -3.77
N VAL A 49 10.58 3.13 -4.48
CA VAL A 49 11.52 4.03 -5.17
C VAL A 49 12.46 4.68 -4.16
N THR A 50 11.94 5.26 -3.07
CA THR A 50 12.76 5.85 -2.00
C THR A 50 13.70 4.81 -1.39
N PHE A 51 13.21 3.61 -1.10
CA PHE A 51 14.05 2.53 -0.57
C PHE A 51 15.17 2.15 -1.54
N LEU A 52 14.86 2.04 -2.84
CA LEU A 52 15.84 1.67 -3.86
C LEU A 52 16.90 2.76 -4.07
N ILE A 53 16.53 4.05 -4.05
CA ILE A 53 17.47 5.17 -4.15
C ILE A 53 18.47 5.17 -2.99
N ASN A 54 17.98 4.87 -1.78
CA ASN A 54 18.84 4.76 -0.59
C ASN A 54 19.64 3.44 -0.53
N SER A 55 19.32 2.48 -1.41
CA SER A 55 20.07 1.24 -1.55
C SER A 55 21.17 1.38 -2.61
N ASP A 56 22.21 0.56 -2.51
CA ASP A 56 23.26 0.54 -3.54
C ASP A 56 22.74 -0.08 -4.85
N MET A 57 22.27 0.78 -5.77
CA MET A 57 21.81 0.38 -7.11
C MET A 57 22.96 0.07 -8.08
N SER A 58 24.21 0.44 -7.77
CA SER A 58 25.35 0.26 -8.70
C SER A 58 25.61 -1.22 -9.03
N ARG A 59 25.26 -2.11 -8.11
CA ARG A 59 25.38 -3.57 -8.24
C ARG A 59 24.09 -4.26 -8.69
N MET A 60 23.01 -3.51 -8.89
CA MET A 60 21.69 -4.07 -9.16
C MET A 60 21.50 -4.33 -10.65
N THR A 61 21.16 -5.57 -11.01
CA THR A 61 20.78 -5.92 -12.38
C THR A 61 19.32 -5.54 -12.65
N PRO A 62 18.93 -5.27 -13.90
CA PRO A 62 17.54 -4.98 -14.25
C PRO A 62 16.56 -6.10 -13.85
N ALA A 63 16.99 -7.36 -13.97
CA ALA A 63 16.23 -8.51 -13.50
C ALA A 63 16.04 -8.52 -11.97
N ALA A 64 17.09 -8.19 -11.20
CA ALA A 64 16.98 -8.08 -9.75
C ALA A 64 16.07 -6.93 -9.32
N PHE A 65 16.14 -5.80 -10.05
CA PHE A 65 15.26 -4.65 -9.86
C PHE A 65 13.79 -5.04 -10.08
N LEU A 66 13.49 -5.73 -11.20
CA LEU A 66 12.16 -6.26 -11.50
C LEU A 66 11.67 -7.22 -10.39
N GLY A 67 12.54 -8.13 -9.94
CA GLY A 67 12.23 -9.07 -8.86
C GLY A 67 11.84 -8.38 -7.56
N LYS A 68 12.50 -7.28 -7.19
CA LYS A 68 12.14 -6.48 -6.00
C LYS A 68 10.77 -5.84 -6.12
N ILE A 69 10.42 -5.33 -7.31
CA ILE A 69 9.10 -4.75 -7.55
C ILE A 69 8.00 -5.82 -7.46
N ASN A 70 8.18 -6.95 -8.14
CA ASN A 70 7.22 -8.06 -8.10
C ASN A 70 7.04 -8.60 -6.66
N THR A 71 8.12 -8.68 -5.90
CA THR A 71 8.07 -9.08 -4.48
C THR A 71 7.28 -8.08 -3.63
N ASN A 72 7.43 -6.77 -3.90
CA ASN A 72 6.67 -5.73 -3.21
C ASN A 72 5.17 -5.82 -3.49
N ASP A 73 4.79 -6.03 -4.75
CA ASP A 73 3.40 -6.20 -5.15
C ASP A 73 2.78 -7.46 -4.52
N MET A 74 3.50 -8.58 -4.55
CA MET A 74 3.07 -9.83 -3.89
C MET A 74 2.88 -9.64 -2.38
N TYR A 75 3.81 -8.95 -1.71
CA TYR A 75 3.71 -8.66 -0.28
C TYR A 75 2.49 -7.79 0.05
N LYS A 76 2.24 -6.73 -0.73
CA LYS A 76 1.08 -5.85 -0.57
C LYS A 76 -0.22 -6.62 -0.76
N ALA A 77 -0.32 -7.46 -1.79
CA ALA A 77 -1.48 -8.29 -2.04
C ALA A 77 -1.77 -9.25 -0.87
N LYS A 78 -0.76 -9.97 -0.39
CA LYS A 78 -0.91 -10.90 0.75
C LYS A 78 -1.29 -10.18 2.05
N LYS A 79 -0.73 -8.98 2.28
CA LYS A 79 -1.09 -8.16 3.45
C LYS A 79 -2.55 -7.74 3.38
N GLN A 80 -3.02 -7.29 2.22
CA GLN A 80 -4.40 -6.88 2.01
C GLN A 80 -5.37 -8.07 2.23
N GLU A 81 -5.07 -9.25 1.70
CA GLU A 81 -5.87 -10.46 1.89
C GLU A 81 -6.02 -10.82 3.40
N LEU A 82 -4.92 -10.75 4.16
CA LEU A 82 -4.95 -11.01 5.60
C LEU A 82 -5.80 -9.98 6.37
N GLU A 83 -5.72 -8.71 5.97
CA GLU A 83 -6.48 -7.62 6.59
C GLU A 83 -7.99 -7.78 6.30
N GLU A 84 -8.36 -8.11 5.06
CA GLU A 84 -9.73 -8.40 4.66
C GLU A 84 -10.31 -9.65 5.36
N ALA A 85 -9.52 -10.72 5.53
CA ALA A 85 -9.91 -11.91 6.28
C ALA A 85 -10.13 -11.60 7.78
N SER A 86 -9.27 -10.77 8.36
CA SER A 86 -9.38 -10.31 9.76
C SER A 86 -10.63 -9.45 9.99
N LEU A 87 -10.95 -8.55 9.06
CA LEU A 87 -12.17 -7.74 9.11
C LEU A 87 -13.43 -8.60 8.94
N THR A 88 -13.39 -9.59 8.06
CA THR A 88 -14.52 -10.50 7.81
C THR A 88 -14.80 -11.41 9.02
N SER A 89 -13.76 -11.85 9.74
CA SER A 89 -13.89 -12.65 10.96
C SER A 89 -14.31 -11.83 12.20
N LYS A 90 -14.24 -10.50 12.16
CA LYS A 90 -14.58 -9.60 13.28
C LYS A 90 -15.98 -8.98 13.18
N LYS A 91 -16.92 -9.61 12.45
CA LYS A 91 -18.34 -9.21 12.46
C LYS A 91 -18.96 -9.37 13.86
N THR A 92 -18.75 -8.36 14.69
CA THR A 92 -19.69 -7.66 15.59
C THR A 92 -20.64 -8.49 16.45
N ILE A 93 -20.35 -8.58 17.75
CA ILE A 93 -21.39 -8.55 18.79
C ILE A 93 -21.52 -7.09 19.21
N ALA A 94 -22.56 -6.41 18.72
CA ALA A 94 -22.95 -5.12 19.23
C ALA A 94 -23.55 -5.32 20.63
N LEU A 95 -22.91 -4.76 21.67
CA LEU A 95 -23.45 -4.72 23.02
C LEU A 95 -24.58 -3.67 23.04
N LYS A 96 -25.83 -4.11 22.90
CA LYS A 96 -26.99 -3.27 23.19
C LYS A 96 -27.18 -3.24 24.70
N THR A 97 -26.81 -2.13 25.33
CA THR A 97 -27.15 -1.86 26.72
C THR A 97 -28.39 -0.99 26.74
N GLU A 98 -29.56 -1.60 26.90
CA GLU A 98 -30.77 -0.91 27.32
C GLU A 98 -30.81 -1.01 28.85
N VAL A 99 -30.32 0.05 29.53
CA VAL A 99 -30.68 0.30 30.92
C VAL A 99 -31.93 1.17 30.88
N GLU A 100 -33.11 0.55 30.99
CA GLU A 100 -34.29 1.25 31.48
C GLU A 100 -34.48 0.86 32.94
N GLU A 101 -33.97 1.72 33.83
CA GLU A 101 -34.33 1.69 35.24
C GLU A 101 -35.78 2.09 35.40
N LYS A 102 -36.55 1.13 35.93
CA LYS A 102 -37.94 1.26 36.34
C LYS A 102 -38.04 2.30 37.46
N GLY A 103 -38.45 3.52 37.13
CA GLY A 103 -38.61 4.63 38.08
C GLY A 103 -39.98 5.28 38.00
N GLU A 104 -41.03 4.56 38.40
CA GLU A 104 -42.34 5.17 38.69
C GLU A 104 -42.38 5.64 40.16
N SER A 105 -42.41 6.95 40.39
CA SER A 105 -43.37 7.59 41.31
C SER A 105 -43.17 9.12 41.33
N ARG A 106 -44.19 9.83 40.85
CA ARG A 106 -44.41 11.26 41.12
C ARG A 106 -45.06 11.38 42.50
N VAL A 107 -44.49 12.20 43.39
CA VAL A 107 -45.26 12.98 44.38
C VAL A 107 -44.57 14.32 44.56
N GLU A 108 -45.22 15.40 44.13
CA GLU A 108 -44.94 16.77 44.57
C GLU A 108 -45.47 16.94 45.99
N GLU A 109 -44.70 17.55 46.89
CA GLU A 109 -45.26 18.43 47.91
C GLU A 109 -44.18 19.39 48.46
N ASP A 110 -44.42 20.68 48.23
CA ASP A 110 -43.75 21.81 48.84
C ASP A 110 -43.87 21.78 50.37
N LYS A 111 -42.78 22.09 51.08
CA LYS A 111 -42.83 22.83 52.35
C LYS A 111 -41.50 23.49 52.70
N SER A 112 -41.52 24.82 52.59
CA SER A 112 -40.55 25.79 53.09
C SER A 112 -40.26 25.62 54.58
N ILE A 113 -38.98 25.49 54.95
CA ILE A 113 -38.47 25.86 56.28
C ILE A 113 -37.05 26.42 56.16
N ARG A 114 -36.90 27.74 56.33
CA ARG A 114 -35.66 28.37 56.82
C ARG A 114 -36.06 29.39 57.90
N LEU A 115 -35.86 28.99 59.16
CA LEU A 115 -35.70 29.93 60.27
C LEU A 115 -34.21 30.25 60.38
N GLY A 116 -33.88 31.52 60.24
CA GLY A 116 -32.58 32.13 60.50
C GLY A 116 -32.80 33.64 60.57
#